data_AF-D6TH47-F1
#
_entry.id   AF-D6TH47-F1
#
_cell.length_a   1.000
_cell.length_b   1.000
_cell.length_c   1.000
_cell.angle_alpha   90.00
_cell.angle_beta   90.00
_cell.angle_gamma   90.00
#
_symmetry.space_group_name_H-M   'P 1'
#
loop_
_entity.id
_entity.type
_entity.pdbx_description
1 polymer ?
#
loop_
_entity_poly.entity_id
_entity_poly.type
_entity_poly.pdbx_seq_one_letter_code
_entity_poly.pdbx_strand_id
1 'polypeptide(L)'
;MNKREAEEQSSLPTCPNPACSGPRVVRNGSHRGRQRYLCRTCKTYFGATQGTPMYGLKTPAPEVAQALLVVMRRGSLRAAEEITGHKYETISVWLKRAAEHAEALTQVMACDLHVSQVEIDEFWSFVQKKRGLKGRPTKEHAGLASSKIGRAASWLPVPPDRWART
;
A
#
# COMPACT_ATOMS: atom_id res chain seq x y z
N MET A 1 -42.43 0.31 6.62
CA MET A 1 -41.00 0.70 6.56
C MET A 1 -40.97 2.18 6.26
N ASN A 2 -40.52 3.01 7.20
CA ASN A 2 -40.57 4.45 7.05
C ASN A 2 -39.43 4.94 6.14
N LYS A 3 -39.67 6.01 5.36
CA LYS A 3 -38.68 6.60 4.43
C LYS A 3 -37.31 6.88 5.08
N ARG A 4 -37.31 7.28 6.36
CA ARG A 4 -36.11 7.56 7.16
C ARG A 4 -35.31 6.31 7.53
N GLU A 5 -35.98 5.18 7.77
CA GLU A 5 -35.32 3.92 8.13
C GLU A 5 -34.60 3.32 6.92
N ALA A 6 -35.18 3.47 5.72
CA ALA A 6 -34.56 3.04 4.47
C ALA A 6 -33.33 3.90 4.13
N GLU A 7 -33.41 5.22 4.36
CA GLU A 7 -32.29 6.15 4.17
C GLU A 7 -31.14 5.84 5.14
N GLU A 8 -31.43 5.60 6.41
CA GLU A 8 -30.41 5.19 7.39
C GLU A 8 -29.78 3.83 7.03
N GLN A 9 -30.55 2.87 6.53
CA GLN A 9 -30.01 1.57 6.08
C GLN A 9 -29.13 1.68 4.82
N SER A 10 -29.40 2.64 3.93
CA SER A 10 -28.53 2.92 2.78
C SER A 10 -27.17 3.52 3.19
N SER A 11 -27.10 4.17 4.35
CA SER A 11 -25.87 4.75 4.89
C SER A 11 -24.96 3.74 5.62
N LEU A 12 -25.43 2.50 5.84
CA LEU A 12 -24.69 1.47 6.56
C LEU A 12 -23.83 0.64 5.62
N PRO A 13 -22.66 0.16 6.08
CA PRO A 13 -21.80 -0.68 5.26
C PRO A 13 -22.44 -2.05 5.02
N THR A 14 -22.21 -2.59 3.82
CA THR A 14 -22.66 -3.92 3.42
C THR A 14 -21.99 -5.01 4.28
N CYS A 15 -22.74 -6.08 4.55
CA CYS A 15 -22.17 -7.24 5.26
C CYS A 15 -21.06 -7.89 4.40
N PRO A 16 -19.88 -8.18 4.97
CA PRO A 16 -18.76 -8.75 4.22
C PRO A 16 -18.90 -10.26 3.94
N ASN A 17 -19.93 -10.93 4.47
CA ASN A 17 -20.12 -12.37 4.28
C ASN A 17 -20.90 -12.64 2.98
N PRO A 18 -20.29 -13.27 1.95
CA PRO A 18 -20.96 -13.53 0.67
C PRO A 18 -22.09 -14.57 0.78
N ALA A 19 -22.08 -15.44 1.79
CA ALA A 19 -23.12 -16.44 2.02
C ALA A 19 -24.35 -15.90 2.77
N CYS A 20 -24.43 -14.58 2.99
CA CYS A 20 -25.53 -13.96 3.73
C CYS A 20 -26.76 -13.76 2.83
N SER A 21 -27.87 -14.44 3.15
CA SER A 21 -29.11 -14.44 2.36
C SER A 21 -29.96 -13.16 2.48
N GLY A 22 -29.56 -12.20 3.32
CA GLY A 22 -30.30 -10.95 3.52
C GLY A 22 -29.68 -10.09 4.62
N PRO A 23 -28.71 -9.22 4.30
CA PRO A 23 -27.93 -8.52 5.32
C PRO A 23 -28.77 -7.50 6.09
N ARG A 24 -28.98 -7.74 7.40
CA ARG A 24 -29.55 -6.75 8.32
C ARG A 24 -28.47 -6.20 9.24
N VAL A 25 -27.82 -5.13 8.80
CA VAL A 25 -26.70 -4.50 9.52
C VAL A 25 -27.21 -3.51 10.56
N VAL A 26 -26.61 -3.54 11.75
CA VAL A 26 -26.85 -2.56 12.82
C VAL A 26 -25.54 -2.05 13.39
N ARG A 27 -25.54 -0.83 13.92
CA ARG A 27 -24.41 -0.28 14.71
C ARG A 27 -24.28 -1.06 16.01
N ASN A 28 -23.07 -1.50 16.35
CA ASN A 28 -22.79 -2.29 17.55
C ASN A 28 -21.64 -1.68 18.37
N GLY A 29 -21.88 -0.47 18.87
CA GLY A 29 -20.90 0.30 19.66
C GLY A 29 -19.64 0.67 18.88
N SER A 30 -18.61 1.10 19.61
CA SER A 30 -17.31 1.47 19.07
C SER A 30 -16.18 0.80 19.85
N HIS A 31 -15.05 0.58 19.19
CA HIS A 31 -13.85 0.06 19.84
C HIS A 31 -12.65 0.85 19.35
N ARG A 32 -11.87 1.41 20.28
CA ARG A 32 -10.73 2.30 19.99
C ARG A 32 -11.11 3.45 19.04
N GLY A 33 -12.24 4.09 19.31
CA GLY A 33 -12.76 5.20 18.50
C GLY A 33 -13.31 4.82 17.12
N ARG A 34 -13.35 3.53 16.76
CA ARG A 34 -13.89 3.06 15.48
C ARG A 34 -15.24 2.40 15.64
N GLN A 35 -16.20 2.79 14.80
CA GLN A 35 -17.53 2.20 14.75
C GLN A 35 -17.45 0.71 14.37
N ARG A 36 -18.18 -0.14 15.11
CA ARG A 36 -18.38 -1.56 14.78
C ARG A 36 -19.81 -1.81 14.33
N TYR A 37 -19.97 -2.83 13.51
CA TYR A 37 -21.24 -3.26 12.95
C TYR A 37 -21.45 -4.74 13.21
N LEU A 38 -22.72 -5.12 13.32
CA LEU A 38 -23.17 -6.51 13.44
C LEU A 38 -24.23 -6.76 12.39
N CYS A 39 -24.06 -7.81 11.58
CA CYS A 39 -25.15 -8.33 10.78
C CYS A 39 -26.01 -9.26 11.65
N ARG A 40 -27.30 -8.94 11.83
CA ARG A 40 -28.22 -9.77 12.63
C ARG A 40 -28.56 -11.09 11.97
N THR A 41 -28.43 -11.17 10.64
CA THR A 41 -28.76 -12.37 9.86
C THR A 41 -27.70 -13.45 10.01
N CYS A 42 -26.44 -13.13 9.68
CA CYS A 42 -25.32 -14.07 9.75
C CYS A 42 -24.49 -13.97 11.04
N LYS A 43 -24.86 -13.07 11.97
CA LYS A 43 -24.18 -12.82 13.26
C LYS A 43 -22.70 -12.43 13.13
N THR A 44 -22.26 -11.97 11.97
CA THR A 44 -20.87 -11.55 11.74
C THR A 44 -20.65 -10.11 12.22
N TYR A 45 -19.55 -9.90 12.96
CA TYR A 45 -19.07 -8.58 13.39
C TYR A 45 -18.04 -8.05 12.40
N PHE A 46 -18.11 -6.76 12.08
CA PHE A 46 -17.15 -6.13 11.17
C PHE A 46 -16.96 -4.65 11.45
N GLY A 47 -15.85 -4.08 10.96
CA GLY A 47 -15.54 -2.66 11.09
C GLY A 47 -16.04 -1.85 9.89
N ALA A 48 -16.10 -0.52 10.04
CA ALA A 48 -16.49 0.40 8.95
C ALA A 48 -15.63 0.27 7.68
N THR A 49 -14.33 -0.03 7.83
CA THR A 49 -13.40 -0.14 6.71
C THR A 49 -13.19 -1.58 6.25
N GLN A 50 -14.01 -2.53 6.70
CA GLN A 50 -13.89 -3.93 6.26
C GLN A 50 -14.05 -4.01 4.74
N GLY A 51 -13.13 -4.71 4.06
CA GLY A 51 -13.18 -4.87 2.61
C GLY A 51 -12.71 -3.66 1.81
N THR A 52 -12.15 -2.63 2.46
CA THR A 52 -11.52 -1.50 1.76
C THR A 52 -10.01 -1.49 1.95
N PRO A 53 -9.23 -0.78 1.10
CA PRO A 53 -7.79 -0.60 1.30
C PRO A 53 -7.41 -0.01 2.66
N MET A 54 -8.37 0.65 3.34
CA MET A 54 -8.20 1.29 4.64
C MET A 54 -8.37 0.32 5.82
N TYR A 55 -8.65 -0.96 5.55
CA TYR A 55 -8.82 -1.95 6.60
C TYR A 55 -7.55 -2.13 7.45
N GLY A 56 -7.73 -2.09 8.77
CA GLY A 56 -6.65 -2.30 9.74
C GLY A 56 -5.58 -1.19 9.81
N LEU A 57 -5.72 -0.10 9.03
CA LEU A 57 -4.80 1.04 9.12
C LEU A 57 -5.05 1.82 10.41
N LYS A 58 -3.96 2.25 11.05
CA LYS A 58 -4.01 3.14 12.21
C LYS A 58 -4.15 4.60 11.78
N THR A 59 -3.47 4.96 10.71
CA THR A 59 -3.50 6.28 10.07
C THR A 59 -4.91 6.64 9.59
N PRO A 60 -5.36 7.89 9.76
CA PRO A 60 -6.63 8.36 9.21
C PRO A 60 -6.71 8.18 7.69
N ALA A 61 -7.88 7.80 7.19
CA ALA A 61 -8.10 7.60 5.76
C ALA A 61 -7.78 8.84 4.88
N PRO A 62 -8.05 10.09 5.31
CA PRO A 62 -7.69 11.27 4.52
C PRO A 62 -6.19 11.42 4.27
N GLU A 63 -5.35 11.12 5.26
CA GLU A 63 -3.89 11.20 5.12
C GLU A 63 -3.36 10.13 4.16
N VAL A 64 -3.89 8.90 4.27
CA VAL A 64 -3.55 7.81 3.34
C VAL A 64 -3.97 8.18 1.92
N ALA A 65 -5.19 8.70 1.74
CA ALA A 65 -5.69 9.14 0.46
C ALA A 65 -4.85 10.28 -0.14
N GLN A 66 -4.41 11.24 0.67
CA GLN A 66 -3.53 12.32 0.25
C GLN A 66 -2.18 11.79 -0.24
N ALA A 67 -1.55 10.89 0.52
CA ALA A 67 -0.27 10.29 0.12
C ALA A 67 -0.38 9.52 -1.21
N LEU A 68 -1.44 8.73 -1.37
CA LEU A 68 -1.69 8.01 -2.61
C LEU A 68 -1.99 8.95 -3.78
N LEU A 69 -2.73 10.04 -3.54
CA LEU A 69 -3.04 11.04 -4.57
C LEU A 69 -1.79 11.73 -5.11
N VAL A 70 -0.82 12.03 -4.23
CA VAL A 70 0.49 12.57 -4.66
C VAL A 70 1.18 11.59 -5.62
N VAL A 71 1.23 10.31 -5.27
CA VAL A 71 1.83 9.27 -6.12
C VAL A 71 1.10 9.15 -7.46
N MET A 72 -0.24 9.13 -7.45
CA MET A 72 -1.06 9.03 -8.66
C MET A 72 -0.88 10.24 -9.59
N ARG A 73 -0.57 11.43 -9.03
CA ARG A 73 -0.27 12.64 -9.80
C ARG A 73 1.19 12.73 -10.25
N ARG A 74 1.80 11.58 -10.56
CA ARG A 74 3.19 11.42 -11.01
C ARG A 74 4.25 11.79 -9.94
N GLY A 75 3.86 11.89 -8.67
CA GLY A 75 4.80 12.06 -7.57
C GLY A 75 5.59 10.78 -7.29
N SER A 76 6.85 10.91 -6.91
CA SER A 76 7.63 9.77 -6.40
C SER A 76 7.18 9.42 -4.97
N LEU A 77 7.48 8.20 -4.50
CA LEU A 77 7.23 7.83 -3.10
C LEU A 77 7.97 8.74 -2.11
N ARG A 78 9.16 9.25 -2.50
CA ARG A 78 9.93 10.22 -1.70
C ARG A 78 9.25 11.60 -1.67
N ALA A 79 8.70 12.05 -2.79
CA ALA A 79 7.92 13.30 -2.82
C ALA A 79 6.66 13.18 -1.96
N ALA A 80 5.99 12.03 -1.98
CA ALA A 80 4.86 11.77 -1.10
C ALA A 80 5.27 11.75 0.39
N GLU A 81 6.44 11.21 0.71
CA GLU A 81 7.01 11.29 2.07
C GLU A 81 7.29 12.73 2.50
N GLU A 82 7.92 13.54 1.65
CA GLU A 82 8.20 14.95 1.93
C GLU A 82 6.92 15.77 2.15
N ILE A 83 5.89 15.53 1.33
CA ILE A 83 4.62 16.27 1.40
C ILE A 83 3.75 15.83 2.59
N THR A 84 3.72 14.53 2.90
CA THR A 84 2.78 13.99 3.90
C THR A 84 3.42 13.64 5.24
N GLY A 85 4.76 13.63 5.32
CA GLY A 85 5.52 13.25 6.52
C GLY A 85 5.52 11.75 6.82
N HIS A 86 4.86 10.92 5.99
CA HIS A 86 4.83 9.47 6.16
C HIS A 86 6.00 8.83 5.42
N LYS A 87 6.75 7.94 6.09
CA LYS A 87 7.88 7.24 5.46
C LYS A 87 7.50 6.56 4.15
N TYR A 88 8.35 6.65 3.12
CA TYR A 88 8.05 6.09 1.80
C TYR A 88 7.79 4.57 1.84
N GLU A 89 8.37 3.81 2.78
CA GLU A 89 8.08 2.38 2.94
C GLU A 89 6.62 2.15 3.37
N THR A 90 6.10 2.99 4.27
CA THR A 90 4.71 2.93 4.72
C THR A 90 3.77 3.27 3.57
N ILE A 91 4.08 4.33 2.81
CA ILE A 91 3.30 4.73 1.62
C ILE A 91 3.33 3.61 0.57
N SER A 92 4.47 2.95 0.37
CA SER A 92 4.59 1.80 -0.53
C SER A 92 3.67 0.65 -0.14
N VAL A 93 3.51 0.37 1.15
CA VAL A 93 2.55 -0.64 1.65
C VAL A 93 1.10 -0.22 1.35
N TRP A 94 0.75 1.06 1.56
CA TRP A 94 -0.59 1.55 1.22
C TRP A 94 -0.87 1.46 -0.28
N LEU A 95 0.12 1.79 -1.11
CA LEU A 95 0.01 1.71 -2.56
C LEU A 95 -0.23 0.28 -3.03
N LYS A 96 0.49 -0.70 -2.47
CA LYS A 96 0.28 -2.12 -2.78
C LYS A 96 -1.13 -2.58 -2.44
N ARG A 97 -1.63 -2.24 -1.24
CA ARG A 97 -3.02 -2.55 -0.85
C ARG A 97 -4.03 -1.92 -1.81
N ALA A 98 -3.83 -0.65 -2.17
CA ALA A 98 -4.70 0.01 -3.13
C ALA A 98 -4.65 -0.67 -4.50
N ALA A 99 -3.47 -1.12 -4.95
CA ALA A 99 -3.29 -1.84 -6.21
C ALA A 99 -4.00 -3.21 -6.21
N GLU A 100 -3.91 -3.98 -5.12
CA GLU A 100 -4.63 -5.25 -4.96
C GLU A 100 -6.16 -5.04 -5.08
N HIS A 101 -6.69 -3.99 -4.46
CA HIS A 101 -8.11 -3.63 -4.61
C HIS A 101 -8.46 -3.11 -6.01
N ALA A 102 -7.56 -2.38 -6.66
CA ALA A 102 -7.76 -1.92 -8.04
C ALA A 102 -7.80 -3.09 -9.03
N GLU A 103 -6.96 -4.11 -8.82
CA GLU A 103 -6.99 -5.35 -9.62
C GLU A 103 -8.34 -6.06 -9.51
N ALA A 104 -8.88 -6.19 -8.28
CA ALA A 104 -10.21 -6.77 -8.08
C ALA A 104 -11.31 -5.96 -8.78
N LEU A 105 -11.23 -4.62 -8.78
CA LEU A 105 -12.16 -3.78 -9.53
C LEU A 105 -12.02 -3.99 -11.04
N THR A 106 -10.80 -4.04 -11.56
CA THR A 106 -10.54 -4.32 -12.97
C THR A 106 -11.13 -5.67 -13.39
N GLN A 107 -11.00 -6.73 -12.57
CA GLN A 107 -11.61 -8.03 -12.88
C GLN A 107 -13.13 -7.97 -12.98
N VAL A 108 -13.80 -7.13 -12.18
CA VAL A 108 -15.26 -6.97 -12.24
C VAL A 108 -15.68 -6.06 -13.40
N MET A 109 -14.89 -5.02 -13.68
CA MET A 109 -15.27 -3.97 -14.63
C MET A 109 -14.79 -4.21 -16.06
N ALA A 110 -13.71 -4.97 -16.25
CA ALA A 110 -13.07 -5.20 -17.55
C ALA A 110 -13.30 -6.61 -18.11
N CYS A 111 -13.99 -7.49 -17.39
CA CYS A 111 -14.43 -8.79 -17.92
C CYS A 111 -15.80 -8.64 -18.63
N ASP A 112 -16.00 -9.43 -19.69
CA ASP A 112 -17.27 -9.54 -20.44
C ASP A 112 -17.84 -8.21 -20.97
N LEU A 113 -16.96 -7.29 -21.39
CA LEU A 113 -17.35 -6.02 -21.96
C LEU A 113 -17.92 -6.20 -23.38
N HIS A 114 -19.22 -5.94 -23.55
CA HIS A 114 -19.90 -6.00 -24.84
C HIS A 114 -19.71 -4.69 -25.62
N VAL A 115 -18.53 -4.52 -26.21
CA VAL A 115 -18.17 -3.33 -26.98
C VAL A 115 -18.11 -3.62 -28.48
N SER A 116 -18.57 -2.68 -29.30
CA SER A 116 -18.56 -2.80 -30.77
C SER A 116 -17.20 -2.47 -31.40
N GLN A 117 -16.35 -1.74 -30.70
CA GLN A 117 -15.03 -1.32 -31.15
C GLN A 117 -14.07 -1.29 -29.95
N VAL A 118 -12.82 -1.69 -30.19
CA VAL A 118 -11.75 -1.70 -29.19
C VAL A 118 -10.54 -0.98 -29.76
N GLU A 119 -10.03 0.00 -29.02
CA GLU A 119 -8.74 0.65 -29.29
C GLU A 119 -7.69 0.05 -28.35
N ILE A 120 -6.52 -0.26 -28.90
CA ILE A 120 -5.39 -0.80 -28.14
C ILE A 120 -4.26 0.23 -28.24
N ASP A 121 -3.76 0.66 -27.10
CA ASP A 121 -2.62 1.57 -27.00
C ASP A 121 -1.43 0.84 -26.36
N GLU A 122 -0.21 1.21 -26.74
CA GLU A 122 1.02 0.62 -26.21
C GLU A 122 1.88 1.71 -25.57
N PHE A 123 2.33 1.45 -24.33
CA PHE A 123 3.28 2.31 -23.63
C PHE A 123 4.51 1.52 -23.17
N TRP A 124 5.69 2.07 -23.44
CA TRP A 124 6.96 1.48 -23.08
C TRP A 124 7.50 2.08 -21.78
N SER A 125 7.87 1.20 -20.83
CA SER A 125 8.53 1.62 -19.58
C SER A 125 9.67 0.68 -19.21
N PHE A 126 10.64 1.20 -18.48
CA PHE A 126 11.75 0.40 -17.97
C PHE A 126 11.34 -0.26 -16.64
N VAL A 127 11.32 -1.60 -16.62
CA VAL A 127 11.08 -2.38 -15.39
C VAL A 127 12.34 -3.15 -15.03
N GLN A 128 12.84 -2.95 -13.82
CA GLN A 128 14.00 -3.70 -13.34
C GLN A 128 13.63 -5.16 -13.09
N LYS A 129 14.09 -6.06 -13.97
CA LYS A 129 14.01 -7.51 -13.73
C LYS A 129 15.13 -7.93 -12.79
N LYS A 130 14.78 -8.48 -11.62
CA LYS A 130 15.76 -9.11 -10.74
C LYS A 130 16.43 -10.27 -11.50
N ARG A 131 17.73 -10.16 -11.75
CA ARG A 131 18.53 -11.30 -12.19
C ARG A 131 18.61 -12.23 -10.98
N GLY A 132 18.13 -13.47 -11.13
CA GLY A 132 18.17 -14.45 -10.05
C GLY A 132 19.58 -14.51 -9.45
N LEU A 133 19.66 -14.59 -8.13
CA LEU A 133 20.89 -14.95 -7.45
C LEU A 133 21.33 -16.29 -8.06
N LYS A 134 22.26 -16.29 -9.01
CA LYS A 134 23.03 -17.49 -9.30
C LYS A 134 23.67 -17.83 -7.97
N GLY A 135 23.20 -18.91 -7.33
CA GLY A 135 23.72 -19.35 -6.05
C GLY A 135 25.24 -19.31 -6.11
N ARG A 136 25.84 -18.45 -5.30
CA ARG A 136 27.28 -18.54 -5.07
C ARG A 136 27.48 -19.93 -4.48
N PRO A 137 28.26 -20.84 -5.08
CA PRO A 137 28.51 -22.13 -4.44
C PRO A 137 29.07 -21.81 -3.06
N THR A 138 28.37 -22.26 -2.02
CA THR A 138 28.83 -22.21 -0.65
C THR A 138 30.18 -22.89 -0.63
N LYS A 139 31.25 -22.12 -0.41
CA LYS A 139 32.52 -22.71 0.00
C LYS A 139 32.26 -23.33 1.37
N GLU A 140 32.29 -24.65 1.44
CA GLU A 140 32.54 -25.35 2.69
C GLU A 140 33.83 -24.79 3.27
N HIS A 141 33.72 -24.15 4.43
CA HIS A 141 34.89 -23.77 5.22
C HIS A 141 34.95 -24.73 6.41
N ALA A 142 35.67 -25.82 6.20
CA ALA A 142 36.31 -26.55 7.27
C ALA A 142 37.30 -25.62 8.00
N GLY A 143 37.28 -25.65 9.33
CA GLY A 143 38.45 -25.39 10.17
C GLY A 143 38.91 -23.94 10.32
N LEU A 144 38.53 -23.34 11.45
CA LEU A 144 39.37 -22.58 12.38
C LEU A 144 40.80 -22.17 11.92
N ALA A 145 41.11 -20.86 11.91
CA ALA A 145 42.36 -20.30 12.46
C ALA A 145 42.42 -18.76 12.42
N SER A 146 42.41 -18.17 13.63
CA SER A 146 43.21 -17.04 14.15
C SER A 146 43.70 -15.90 13.22
N SER A 147 43.25 -14.68 13.60
CA SER A 147 44.03 -13.44 13.80
C SER A 147 45.01 -12.94 12.74
N LYS A 148 44.78 -11.69 12.28
CA LYS A 148 45.80 -10.62 12.26
C LYS A 148 45.18 -9.25 12.00
N ILE A 149 45.43 -8.34 12.93
CA ILE A 149 45.20 -6.90 12.87
C ILE A 149 46.09 -6.29 11.77
N GLY A 150 45.54 -5.41 10.93
CA GLY A 150 46.27 -4.69 9.89
C GLY A 150 45.74 -3.25 9.70
N ARG A 151 46.52 -2.31 10.24
CA ARG A 151 46.52 -0.83 10.17
C ARG A 151 45.51 -0.09 9.29
N ALA A 152 44.87 0.93 9.88
CA ALA A 152 44.20 2.03 9.21
C ALA A 152 45.20 2.88 8.41
N ALA A 153 44.89 3.14 7.13
CA ALA A 153 45.58 4.15 6.34
C ALA A 153 45.00 5.53 6.70
N SER A 154 45.87 6.41 7.18
CA SER A 154 45.61 7.82 7.45
C SER A 154 45.32 8.58 6.15
N TRP A 155 44.20 9.28 6.09
CA TRP A 155 43.92 10.26 5.04
C TRP A 155 44.74 11.53 5.30
N LEU A 156 45.66 11.86 4.41
CA LEU A 156 46.25 13.21 4.35
C LEU A 156 45.24 14.17 3.70
N PRO A 157 45.05 15.39 4.22
CA PRO A 157 44.18 16.37 3.58
C PRO A 157 44.87 17.03 2.38
N VAL A 158 44.11 17.21 1.30
CA VAL A 158 44.50 17.95 0.09
C VAL A 158 44.53 19.46 0.42
N PRO A 159 45.59 20.21 0.07
CA PRO A 159 45.64 21.66 0.29
C PRO A 159 44.78 22.42 -0.75
N PRO A 160 44.19 23.57 -0.38
CA PRO A 160 43.36 24.35 -1.30
C PRO A 160 44.19 25.18 -2.29
N ASP A 161 43.78 25.13 -3.56
CA ASP A 161 44.36 25.87 -4.68
C ASP A 161 44.20 27.39 -4.51
N ARG A 162 45.33 28.09 -4.60
CA ARG A 162 45.49 29.53 -4.47
C ARG A 162 45.47 30.15 -5.88
N TRP A 163 44.35 30.74 -6.30
CA TRP A 163 44.32 31.55 -7.51
C TRP A 163 44.89 32.95 -7.22
N ALA A 164 45.86 33.34 -8.03
CA ALA A 164 46.57 34.60 -7.95
C ALA A 164 45.87 35.68 -8.78
N ARG A 165 45.98 36.90 -8.25
CA ARG A 165 45.78 38.21 -8.86
C ARG A 165 46.35 38.34 -10.28
N THR A 166 45.59 39.01 -11.14
CA THR A 166 46.04 40.16 -11.95
C THR A 166 44.93 41.18 -11.98
#